data_AF-A0A941U0D8-F1
#
_entry.id   AF-A0A941U0D8-F1
#
_cell.length_a   1.000
_cell.length_b   1.000
_cell.length_c   1.000
_cell.angle_alpha   90.00
_cell.angle_beta   90.00
_cell.angle_gamma   90.00
#
_symmetry.space_group_name_H-M   'P 1'
#
loop_
_entity.id
_entity.type
_entity.pdbx_description
1 polymer ?
#
loop_
_entity_poly.entity_id
_entity_poly.type
_entity_poly.pdbx_seq_one_letter_code
_entity_poly.pdbx_strand_id
1 'polypeptide(L)'
;MPVQDDERERELVRMFNLDWDPAHQRAGVDAALDIEVDGRPVRFEVEVKSTTGRTVSTARDVGMEHIRKWRRKLFVIGFYSRDARRPELQRALCLTPVDMEPWIASVEDRIAIDHKIAQRAARKLELEDLFDVCGRRDSYSLEDAKRLHKQQWTAGEYAASVDTTVGSERRISQRQMLEILRLRSRYIAERGATLNNPHITKAHLDRFAGSAREVAAPNWAMAVRGIAAAFVREFPGHPAIIRGTDDGRAPGD
;
A
#
# COMPACT_ATOMS: atom_id res chain seq x y z
N MET A 1 4.55 -20.46 13.99
CA MET A 1 5.32 -19.19 13.93
C MET A 1 4.49 -17.97 13.51
N PRO A 2 3.45 -18.03 12.65
CA PRO A 2 2.62 -16.85 12.36
C PRO A 2 1.97 -16.24 13.61
N VAL A 3 1.42 -17.09 14.49
CA VAL A 3 0.83 -16.66 15.77
C VAL A 3 1.84 -15.90 16.66
N GLN A 4 3.11 -16.30 16.63
CA GLN A 4 4.16 -15.62 17.39
C GLN A 4 4.55 -14.28 16.78
N ASP A 5 4.45 -14.13 15.46
CA ASP A 5 4.71 -12.87 14.76
C ASP A 5 3.56 -11.89 15.04
N ASP A 6 2.31 -12.37 14.96
CA ASP A 6 1.10 -11.61 15.29
C ASP A 6 1.10 -11.13 16.76
N GLU A 7 1.53 -11.97 17.70
CA GLU A 7 1.62 -11.60 19.12
C GLU A 7 2.61 -10.45 19.37
N ARG A 8 3.77 -10.49 18.72
CA ARG A 8 4.79 -9.44 18.81
C ARG A 8 4.32 -8.15 18.14
N GLU A 9 3.69 -8.22 16.97
CA GLU A 9 3.15 -7.03 16.32
C GLU A 9 2.05 -6.37 17.14
N ARG A 10 1.17 -7.16 17.78
CA ARG A 10 0.18 -6.64 18.74
C ARG A 10 0.82 -6.02 19.99
N GLU A 11 1.94 -6.57 20.46
CA GLU A 11 2.71 -5.96 21.54
C GLU A 11 3.24 -4.58 21.12
N LEU A 12 3.84 -4.46 19.93
CA LEU A 12 4.32 -3.18 19.41
C LEU A 12 3.19 -2.15 19.30
N VAL A 13 2.04 -2.52 18.74
CA VAL A 13 0.85 -1.67 18.66
C VAL A 13 0.47 -1.09 20.02
N ARG A 14 0.41 -1.94 21.06
CA ARG A 14 0.10 -1.50 22.42
C ARG A 14 1.19 -0.60 23.00
N MET A 15 2.46 -0.98 22.85
CA MET A 15 3.59 -0.23 23.40
C MET A 15 3.75 1.17 22.79
N PHE A 16 3.42 1.32 21.51
CA PHE A 16 3.51 2.60 20.81
C PHE A 16 2.20 3.41 20.83
N ASN A 17 1.15 2.88 21.48
CA ASN A 17 -0.18 3.49 21.52
C ASN A 17 -0.70 3.83 20.12
N LEU A 18 -0.64 2.83 19.24
CA LEU A 18 -1.19 2.89 17.88
C LEU A 18 -2.66 2.45 17.88
N ASP A 19 -3.44 3.05 17.00
CA ASP A 19 -4.83 2.64 16.74
C ASP A 19 -4.82 1.38 15.87
N TRP A 20 -5.43 0.32 16.38
CA TRP A 20 -5.54 -0.98 15.70
C TRP A 20 -6.98 -1.43 15.70
N ASP A 21 -7.61 -1.41 14.52
CA ASP A 21 -8.96 -1.95 14.36
C ASP A 21 -8.88 -3.41 13.85
N PRO A 22 -9.37 -4.39 14.64
CA PRO A 22 -9.48 -5.78 14.23
C PRO A 22 -10.28 -5.99 12.92
N ALA A 23 -11.24 -5.10 12.60
CA ALA A 23 -12.00 -5.12 11.36
C ALA A 23 -11.20 -4.57 10.15
N HIS A 24 -10.15 -3.77 10.39
CA HIS A 24 -9.28 -3.19 9.34
C HIS A 24 -8.22 -4.15 8.79
N GLN A 25 -8.09 -5.38 9.33
CA GLN A 25 -7.27 -6.43 8.69
C GLN A 25 -7.65 -6.69 7.23
N ARG A 26 -8.87 -6.32 6.80
CA ARG A 26 -9.33 -6.43 5.42
C ARG A 26 -8.85 -5.31 4.49
N ALA A 27 -8.36 -4.18 5.03
CA ALA A 27 -7.99 -2.97 4.27
C ALA A 27 -6.48 -2.84 4.00
N GLY A 28 -5.63 -3.68 4.59
CA GLY A 28 -4.18 -3.70 4.31
C GLY A 28 -3.35 -2.62 5.04
N VAL A 29 -3.85 -2.10 6.16
CA VAL A 29 -3.15 -1.19 7.07
C VAL A 29 -2.97 -1.89 8.41
N ASP A 30 -1.73 -1.98 8.90
CA ASP A 30 -1.43 -2.73 10.12
C ASP A 30 -1.85 -1.96 11.36
N ALA A 31 -1.63 -0.64 11.39
CA ALA A 31 -2.08 0.25 12.46
C ALA A 31 -2.13 1.71 11.97
N ALA A 32 -2.68 2.61 12.78
CA ALA A 32 -2.62 4.04 12.55
C ALA A 32 -2.04 4.80 13.75
N LEU A 33 -1.45 5.96 13.48
CA LEU A 33 -0.95 6.87 14.49
C LEU A 33 -1.63 8.22 14.32
N ASP A 34 -2.47 8.59 15.28
CA ASP A 34 -3.03 9.93 15.41
C ASP A 34 -2.19 10.77 16.37
N ILE A 35 -1.74 11.93 15.90
CA ILE A 35 -0.99 12.93 16.67
C ILE A 35 -1.53 14.33 16.40
N GLU A 36 -1.24 15.25 17.30
CA GLU A 36 -1.40 16.68 17.05
C GLU A 36 -0.03 17.30 16.76
N VAL A 37 0.07 18.05 15.67
CA VAL A 37 1.27 18.81 15.33
C VAL A 37 0.85 20.25 15.12
N ASP A 38 1.39 21.14 15.95
CA ASP A 38 1.17 22.59 15.90
C ASP A 38 -0.34 22.94 15.88
N GLY A 39 -1.11 22.29 16.76
CA GLY A 39 -2.56 22.49 16.92
C GLY A 39 -3.43 21.81 15.87
N ARG A 40 -2.86 20.96 14.99
CA ARG A 40 -3.59 20.30 13.90
C ARG A 40 -3.57 18.77 14.03
N PRO A 41 -4.71 18.09 13.87
CA PRO A 41 -4.75 16.63 13.88
C PRO A 41 -4.10 16.07 12.60
N VAL A 42 -3.20 15.11 12.80
CA VAL A 42 -2.51 14.38 11.74
C VAL A 42 -2.61 12.90 12.03
N ARG A 43 -2.98 12.13 11.00
CA ARG A 43 -2.98 10.67 10.99
C ARG A 43 -1.89 10.15 10.05
N PHE A 44 -1.24 9.08 10.48
CA PHE A 44 -0.36 8.25 9.64
C PHE A 44 -0.88 6.83 9.61
N GLU A 45 -0.79 6.21 8.43
CA GLU A 45 -0.79 4.76 8.35
C GLU A 45 0.58 4.22 8.79
N VAL A 46 0.57 3.13 9.54
CA VAL A 46 1.78 2.49 10.08
C VAL A 46 1.83 1.05 9.60
N GLU A 47 2.96 0.67 9.01
CA GLU A 47 3.35 -0.72 8.79
C GLU A 47 4.07 -1.21 10.05
N VAL A 48 3.56 -2.26 10.68
CA VAL A 48 4.14 -2.83 11.89
C VAL A 48 4.80 -4.15 11.51
N LYS A 49 6.05 -4.34 11.94
CA LYS A 49 6.80 -5.56 11.68
C LYS A 49 7.64 -5.95 12.89
N SER A 50 7.90 -7.24 13.02
CA SER A 50 8.82 -7.76 14.04
C SER A 50 9.84 -8.74 13.45
N THR A 51 10.99 -8.88 14.10
CA THR A 51 12.00 -9.88 13.74
C THR A 51 12.82 -10.34 14.94
N THR A 52 13.18 -11.63 14.97
CA THR A 52 14.26 -12.18 15.83
C THR A 52 15.58 -12.34 15.06
N GLY A 53 15.55 -12.02 13.76
CA GLY A 53 16.65 -12.11 12.82
C GLY A 53 17.38 -10.78 12.60
N ARG A 54 18.02 -10.67 11.43
CA ARG A 54 18.69 -9.43 10.99
C ARG A 54 17.99 -8.75 9.82
N THR A 55 16.88 -9.33 9.37
CA THR A 55 16.09 -8.87 8.23
C THR A 55 14.62 -8.99 8.58
N VAL A 56 13.79 -8.24 7.87
CA VAL A 56 12.35 -8.21 8.10
C VAL A 56 11.65 -8.66 6.82
N SER A 57 10.87 -9.73 6.88
CA SER A 57 9.99 -10.13 5.78
C SER A 57 8.87 -9.11 5.60
N THR A 58 8.37 -8.96 4.37
CA THR A 58 7.34 -7.96 4.07
C THR A 58 6.04 -8.63 3.65
N ALA A 59 5.82 -8.81 2.34
CA ALA A 59 4.64 -9.45 1.78
C ALA A 59 5.02 -10.42 0.67
N ARG A 60 4.16 -11.41 0.39
CA ARG A 60 4.29 -12.26 -0.79
C ARG A 60 3.83 -11.50 -2.04
N ASP A 61 4.41 -11.84 -3.19
CA ASP A 61 4.03 -11.30 -4.50
C ASP A 61 3.95 -9.75 -4.52
N VAL A 62 5.04 -9.10 -4.13
CA VAL A 62 5.14 -7.64 -4.05
C VAL A 62 5.14 -7.03 -5.46
N GLY A 63 4.03 -6.39 -5.81
CA GLY A 63 3.88 -5.55 -7.00
C GLY A 63 3.87 -4.04 -6.72
N MET A 64 3.64 -3.24 -7.77
CA MET A 64 3.63 -1.77 -7.71
C MET A 64 2.62 -1.17 -6.73
N GLU A 65 1.51 -1.85 -6.45
CA GLU A 65 0.53 -1.38 -5.46
C GLU A 65 1.11 -1.38 -4.04
N HIS A 66 1.86 -2.41 -3.66
CA HIS A 66 2.52 -2.49 -2.36
C HIS A 66 3.54 -1.35 -2.21
N ILE A 67 4.36 -1.12 -3.24
CA ILE A 67 5.34 -0.03 -3.27
C ILE A 67 4.66 1.33 -3.05
N ARG A 68 3.55 1.61 -3.76
CA ARG A 68 2.80 2.86 -3.60
C ARG A 68 2.24 3.03 -2.19
N LYS A 69 1.76 1.95 -1.58
CA LYS A 69 1.26 1.95 -0.19
C LYS A 69 2.40 2.21 0.80
N TRP A 70 3.51 1.48 0.71
CA TRP A 70 4.64 1.61 1.63
C TRP A 70 5.26 3.02 1.63
N ARG A 71 5.33 3.69 0.48
CA ARG A 71 5.78 5.10 0.40
C ARG A 71 4.92 6.10 1.18
N ARG A 72 3.75 5.69 1.65
CA ARG A 72 2.82 6.54 2.43
C ARG A 72 2.73 6.14 3.89
N LYS A 73 3.53 5.17 4.34
CA LYS A 73 3.47 4.64 5.71
C LYS A 73 4.69 5.02 6.54
N LEU A 74 4.48 5.18 7.84
CA LEU A 74 5.56 4.99 8.82
C LEU A 74 5.82 3.49 8.98
N PHE A 75 7.05 3.11 9.31
CA PHE A 75 7.42 1.72 9.60
C PHE A 75 7.86 1.62 11.05
N VAL A 76 7.19 0.76 11.82
CA VAL A 76 7.60 0.41 13.19
C VAL A 76 8.11 -1.02 13.18
N ILE A 77 9.40 -1.18 13.48
CA ILE A 77 10.09 -2.47 13.38
C ILE A 77 10.67 -2.86 14.74
N GLY A 78 10.08 -3.88 15.37
CA GLY A 78 10.57 -4.43 16.63
C GLY A 78 11.64 -5.51 16.45
N PHE A 79 12.74 -5.41 17.19
CA PHE A 79 13.83 -6.39 17.22
C PHE A 79 13.77 -7.17 18.54
N TYR A 80 13.48 -8.46 18.44
CA TYR A 80 13.29 -9.34 19.58
C TYR A 80 14.48 -10.26 19.80
N SER A 81 14.69 -10.65 21.06
CA SER A 81 15.68 -11.68 21.41
C SER A 81 15.37 -13.01 20.70
N ARG A 82 16.40 -13.83 20.49
CA ARG A 82 16.28 -15.15 19.84
C ARG A 82 15.83 -16.27 20.77
N ASP A 83 15.44 -15.95 22.01
CA ASP A 83 14.95 -16.94 22.95
C ASP A 83 13.62 -17.50 22.44
N ALA A 84 13.60 -18.79 22.10
CA ALA A 84 12.44 -19.46 21.53
C ALA A 84 11.26 -19.60 22.51
N ARG A 85 11.51 -19.50 23.83
CA ARG A 85 10.48 -19.64 24.86
C ARG A 85 9.76 -18.33 25.13
N ARG A 86 10.50 -17.21 25.14
CA ARG A 86 9.94 -15.87 25.35
C ARG A 86 10.83 -14.82 24.69
N PRO A 87 10.61 -14.54 23.40
CA PRO A 87 11.28 -13.41 22.74
C PRO A 87 10.91 -12.11 23.44
N GLU A 88 11.91 -11.30 23.79
CA GLU A 88 11.72 -10.00 24.45
C GLU A 88 12.12 -8.88 23.50
N LEU A 89 11.32 -7.82 23.45
CA LEU A 89 11.63 -6.64 22.65
C LEU A 89 12.90 -5.97 23.20
N GLN A 90 13.95 -5.93 22.38
CA GLN A 90 15.23 -5.33 22.76
C GLN A 90 15.29 -3.86 22.37
N ARG A 91 14.84 -3.55 21.15
CA ARG A 91 14.77 -2.21 20.58
C ARG A 91 13.76 -2.18 19.43
N ALA A 92 13.35 -0.99 19.04
CA ALA A 92 12.56 -0.78 17.84
C ALA A 92 13.15 0.32 16.97
N LEU A 93 12.79 0.33 15.69
CA LEU A 93 13.00 1.47 14.81
C LEU A 93 11.63 2.05 14.43
N CYS A 94 11.55 3.38 14.36
CA CYS A 94 10.48 4.09 13.69
C CYS A 94 11.06 4.83 12.50
N LEU A 95 10.72 4.36 11.30
CA LEU A 95 11.26 4.86 10.03
C LEU A 95 10.17 5.62 9.27
N THR A 96 10.51 6.80 8.79
CA THR A 96 9.64 7.64 7.97
C THR A 96 9.63 7.16 6.51
N PRO A 97 8.68 7.63 5.68
CA PRO A 97 8.73 7.38 4.24
C PRO A 97 10.07 7.71 3.58
N VAL A 98 10.72 8.80 4.01
CA VAL A 98 12.02 9.24 3.47
C VAL A 98 13.14 8.27 3.89
N ASP A 99 13.10 7.77 5.13
CA ASP A 99 14.07 6.78 5.60
C ASP A 99 13.96 5.47 4.82
N MET A 100 12.73 5.06 4.48
CA MET A 100 12.42 3.80 3.79
C MET A 100 12.61 3.87 2.27
N GLU A 101 12.55 5.06 1.67
CA GLU A 101 12.59 5.25 0.22
C GLU A 101 13.77 4.53 -0.47
N PRO A 102 15.02 4.56 0.04
CA PRO A 102 16.13 3.86 -0.61
C PRO A 102 15.91 2.35 -0.74
N TRP A 103 15.26 1.72 0.24
CA TRP A 103 14.94 0.30 0.17
C TRP A 103 13.73 0.05 -0.74
N ILE A 104 12.67 0.86 -0.62
CA ILE A 104 11.47 0.73 -1.45
C ILE A 104 11.81 0.90 -2.94
N ALA A 105 12.61 1.91 -3.29
CA ALA A 105 13.08 2.14 -4.66
C ALA A 105 13.86 0.93 -5.20
N SER A 106 14.72 0.32 -4.38
CA SER A 106 15.45 -0.89 -4.80
C SER A 106 14.53 -2.09 -5.08
N VAL A 107 13.38 -2.18 -4.39
CA VAL A 107 12.35 -3.18 -4.67
C VAL A 107 11.60 -2.84 -5.95
N GLU A 108 11.26 -1.56 -6.17
CA GLU A 108 10.64 -1.08 -7.40
C GLU A 108 11.50 -1.36 -8.63
N ASP A 109 12.79 -1.06 -8.58
CA ASP A 109 13.73 -1.27 -9.69
C ASP A 109 13.75 -2.73 -10.17
N ARG A 110 13.60 -3.68 -9.24
CA ARG A 110 13.59 -5.12 -9.55
C ARG A 110 12.35 -5.57 -10.33
N ILE A 111 11.23 -4.84 -10.23
CA ILE A 111 9.97 -5.21 -10.91
C ILE A 111 9.55 -4.21 -11.98
N ALA A 112 10.22 -3.05 -12.06
CA ALA A 112 9.85 -1.96 -12.96
C ALA A 112 9.92 -2.34 -14.44
N ILE A 113 10.87 -3.19 -14.83
CA ILE A 113 11.02 -3.65 -16.21
C ILE A 113 9.79 -4.46 -16.63
N ASP A 114 9.41 -5.45 -15.84
CA ASP A 114 8.26 -6.32 -16.14
C ASP A 114 6.95 -5.53 -16.17
N HIS A 115 6.80 -4.56 -15.26
CA HIS A 115 5.66 -3.65 -15.26
C HIS A 115 5.60 -2.79 -16.53
N LYS A 116 6.75 -2.26 -17.00
CA LYS A 116 6.83 -1.51 -18.26
C LYS A 116 6.51 -2.39 -19.47
N ILE A 117 6.96 -3.65 -19.48
CA ILE A 117 6.62 -4.64 -20.51
C ILE A 117 5.10 -4.87 -20.52
N ALA A 118 4.50 -5.14 -19.35
CA ALA A 118 3.05 -5.35 -19.20
C ALA A 118 2.23 -4.18 -19.75
N GLN A 119 2.60 -2.95 -19.38
CA GLN A 119 1.93 -1.74 -19.88
C GLN A 119 2.08 -1.57 -21.40
N ARG A 120 3.29 -1.81 -21.94
CA ARG A 120 3.55 -1.68 -23.37
C ARG A 120 2.82 -2.74 -24.18
N ALA A 121 2.83 -4.00 -23.72
CA ALA A 121 2.14 -5.11 -24.35
C ALA A 121 0.62 -4.87 -24.38
N ALA A 122 0.04 -4.46 -23.26
CA ALA A 122 -1.39 -4.13 -23.20
C ALA A 122 -1.78 -3.03 -24.20
N ARG A 123 -1.00 -1.94 -24.30
CA ARG A 123 -1.28 -0.85 -25.25
C ARG A 123 -1.22 -1.25 -26.73
N LYS A 124 -0.52 -2.33 -27.05
CA LYS A 124 -0.40 -2.85 -28.42
C LYS A 124 -1.59 -3.69 -28.87
N LEU A 125 -2.51 -4.06 -27.98
CA LEU A 125 -3.72 -4.77 -28.39
C LEU A 125 -4.58 -3.87 -29.26
N GLU A 126 -5.10 -4.41 -30.36
CA GLU A 126 -5.90 -3.71 -31.35
C GLU A 126 -7.33 -4.29 -31.43
N LEU A 127 -8.17 -3.72 -32.30
CA LEU A 127 -9.56 -4.18 -32.44
C LEU A 127 -9.67 -5.63 -32.89
N GLU A 128 -8.71 -6.12 -33.70
CA GLU A 128 -8.67 -7.51 -34.13
C GLU A 128 -8.47 -8.45 -32.93
N ASP A 129 -7.57 -8.14 -32.02
CA ASP A 129 -7.39 -8.90 -30.76
C ASP A 129 -8.67 -8.91 -29.92
N LEU A 130 -9.38 -7.77 -29.85
CA LEU A 130 -10.67 -7.71 -29.16
C LEU A 130 -11.69 -8.66 -29.80
N PHE A 131 -11.76 -8.69 -31.13
CA PHE A 131 -12.70 -9.55 -31.84
C PHE A 131 -12.37 -11.02 -31.66
N ASP A 132 -11.09 -11.39 -31.64
CA ASP A 132 -10.66 -12.77 -31.39
C ASP A 132 -10.96 -13.21 -29.96
N VAL A 133 -10.83 -12.32 -28.98
CA VAL A 133 -11.03 -12.64 -27.55
C VAL A 133 -12.51 -12.60 -27.14
N CYS A 134 -13.27 -11.62 -27.62
CA CYS A 134 -14.65 -11.35 -27.18
C CYS A 134 -15.72 -11.64 -28.24
N GLY A 135 -15.32 -12.01 -29.45
CA GLY A 135 -16.19 -12.12 -30.62
C GLY A 135 -16.45 -10.74 -31.25
N ARG A 136 -16.44 -10.68 -32.59
CA ARG A 136 -16.79 -9.46 -33.33
C ARG A 136 -18.25 -9.09 -33.12
N ARG A 137 -18.50 -7.86 -32.68
CA ARG A 137 -19.83 -7.25 -32.51
C ARG A 137 -19.74 -5.74 -32.77
N ASP A 138 -20.82 -5.11 -33.23
CA ASP A 138 -20.85 -3.66 -33.43
C ASP A 138 -20.82 -2.88 -32.11
N SER A 139 -21.35 -3.49 -31.04
CA SER A 139 -21.26 -3.00 -29.67
C SER A 139 -21.36 -4.14 -28.66
N TYR A 140 -20.98 -3.87 -27.41
CA TYR A 140 -20.95 -4.82 -26.31
C TYR A 140 -21.91 -4.40 -25.19
N SER A 141 -22.42 -5.36 -24.44
CA SER A 141 -23.23 -5.10 -23.25
C SER A 141 -22.36 -4.85 -22.02
N LEU A 142 -22.96 -4.29 -20.97
CA LEU A 142 -22.30 -4.18 -19.67
C LEU A 142 -21.88 -5.54 -19.09
N GLU A 143 -22.65 -6.59 -19.40
CA GLU A 143 -22.36 -7.95 -18.93
C GLU A 143 -21.15 -8.55 -19.65
N ASP A 144 -20.95 -8.25 -20.94
CA ASP A 144 -19.74 -8.63 -21.65
C ASP A 144 -18.49 -8.00 -21.00
N ALA A 145 -18.56 -6.70 -20.65
CA ALA A 145 -17.50 -6.01 -19.94
C ALA A 145 -17.20 -6.61 -18.57
N LYS A 146 -18.23 -6.95 -17.78
CA LYS A 146 -18.08 -7.63 -16.48
C LYS A 146 -17.43 -9.00 -16.61
N ARG A 147 -17.79 -9.76 -17.65
CA ARG A 147 -17.21 -11.08 -17.95
C ARG A 147 -15.73 -10.99 -18.32
N LEU A 148 -15.38 -10.01 -19.16
CA LEU A 148 -14.00 -9.73 -19.58
C LEU A 148 -13.15 -9.25 -18.39
N HIS A 149 -13.62 -8.21 -17.71
CA HIS A 149 -12.89 -7.53 -16.63
C HIS A 149 -13.06 -8.19 -15.25
N LYS A 150 -13.75 -9.33 -15.18
CA LYS A 150 -13.94 -10.16 -13.97
C LYS A 150 -14.45 -9.38 -12.75
N GLN A 151 -15.40 -8.47 -12.97
CA GLN A 151 -16.02 -7.67 -11.90
C GLN A 151 -15.01 -6.89 -11.04
N GLN A 152 -13.87 -6.50 -11.61
CA GLN A 152 -12.83 -5.77 -10.87
C GLN A 152 -13.15 -4.29 -10.61
N TRP A 153 -14.12 -3.75 -11.34
CA TRP A 153 -14.64 -2.41 -11.16
C TRP A 153 -15.88 -2.38 -10.26
N THR A 154 -16.09 -1.22 -9.62
CA THR A 154 -17.34 -0.86 -8.94
C THR A 154 -18.49 -0.72 -9.95
N ALA A 155 -19.72 -0.74 -9.45
CA ALA A 155 -20.90 -0.52 -10.29
C ALA A 155 -20.87 0.84 -11.01
N GLY A 156 -20.35 1.88 -10.36
CA GLY A 156 -20.21 3.22 -10.94
C GLY A 156 -19.19 3.27 -12.08
N GLU A 157 -18.03 2.63 -11.92
CA GLU A 157 -17.02 2.54 -12.98
C GLU A 157 -17.53 1.76 -14.20
N TYR A 158 -18.27 0.67 -13.99
CA TYR A 158 -18.93 -0.04 -15.08
C TYR A 158 -19.96 0.86 -15.79
N ALA A 159 -20.81 1.57 -15.03
CA ALA A 159 -21.79 2.49 -15.62
C ALA A 159 -21.13 3.63 -16.42
N ALA A 160 -19.99 4.14 -15.96
CA ALA A 160 -19.20 5.17 -16.64
C ALA A 160 -18.52 4.66 -17.92
N SER A 161 -18.30 3.34 -18.05
CA SER A 161 -17.72 2.73 -19.25
C SER A 161 -18.71 2.60 -20.42
N VAL A 162 -20.00 2.85 -20.21
CA VAL A 162 -21.01 2.84 -21.26
C VAL A 162 -20.96 4.15 -22.04
N ASP A 163 -20.51 4.09 -23.28
CA ASP A 163 -20.18 5.25 -24.10
C ASP A 163 -21.02 5.39 -25.38
N THR A 164 -21.93 4.45 -25.67
CA THR A 164 -22.79 4.51 -26.86
C THR A 164 -24.20 3.99 -26.59
N THR A 165 -25.09 4.18 -27.58
CA THR A 165 -26.47 3.69 -27.57
C THR A 165 -26.80 3.04 -28.91
N VAL A 166 -27.41 1.86 -28.88
CA VAL A 166 -27.91 1.16 -30.07
C VAL A 166 -29.40 0.93 -29.90
N GLY A 167 -30.21 1.62 -30.70
CA GLY A 167 -31.65 1.71 -30.48
C GLY A 167 -31.95 2.46 -29.17
N SER A 168 -32.64 1.80 -28.23
CA SER A 168 -32.91 2.32 -26.89
C SER A 168 -31.92 1.80 -25.83
N GLU A 169 -30.98 0.93 -26.22
CA GLU A 169 -30.12 0.26 -25.26
C GLU A 169 -28.77 0.96 -25.10
N ARG A 170 -28.40 1.18 -23.85
CA ARG A 170 -27.08 1.67 -23.44
C ARG A 170 -26.04 0.57 -23.63
N ARG A 171 -25.01 0.84 -24.44
CA ARG A 171 -24.00 -0.15 -24.88
C ARG A 171 -22.58 0.42 -24.73
N ILE A 172 -21.60 -0.47 -24.87
CA ILE A 172 -20.17 -0.16 -24.88
C ILE A 172 -19.65 -0.30 -26.31
N SER A 173 -19.02 0.74 -26.84
CA SER A 173 -18.43 0.74 -28.17
C SER A 173 -17.26 -0.24 -28.27
N GLN A 174 -16.90 -0.67 -29.49
CA GLN A 174 -15.72 -1.52 -29.72
C GLN A 174 -14.44 -0.88 -29.15
N ARG A 175 -14.26 0.43 -29.33
CA ARG A 175 -13.10 1.18 -28.83
C ARG A 175 -13.04 1.14 -27.30
N GLN A 176 -14.17 1.36 -26.63
CA GLN A 176 -14.21 1.33 -25.17
C GLN A 176 -14.05 -0.09 -24.61
N MET A 177 -14.60 -1.09 -25.29
CA MET A 177 -14.39 -2.50 -24.94
C MET A 177 -12.92 -2.93 -25.14
N LEU A 178 -12.23 -2.40 -26.16
CA LEU A 178 -10.80 -2.59 -26.33
C LEU A 178 -10.02 -2.01 -25.16
N GLU A 179 -10.37 -0.82 -24.65
CA GLU A 179 -9.73 -0.28 -23.44
C GLU A 179 -9.92 -1.21 -22.23
N ILE A 180 -11.10 -1.80 -22.06
CA ILE A 180 -11.37 -2.79 -21.01
C ILE A 180 -10.47 -4.03 -21.18
N LEU A 181 -10.29 -4.52 -22.42
CA LEU A 181 -9.38 -5.62 -22.71
C LEU A 181 -7.93 -5.26 -22.38
N ARG A 182 -7.48 -4.06 -22.75
CA ARG A 182 -6.14 -3.54 -22.43
C ARG A 182 -5.92 -3.48 -20.91
N LEU A 183 -6.90 -2.99 -20.16
CA LEU A 183 -6.86 -2.96 -18.70
C LEU A 183 -6.76 -4.37 -18.11
N ARG A 184 -7.55 -5.31 -18.63
CA ARG A 184 -7.53 -6.70 -18.17
C ARG A 184 -6.20 -7.40 -18.48
N SER A 185 -5.68 -7.23 -19.70
CA SER A 185 -4.39 -7.78 -20.13
C SER A 185 -3.26 -7.25 -19.25
N ARG A 186 -3.23 -5.94 -19.02
CA ARG A 186 -2.28 -5.30 -18.11
C ARG A 186 -2.37 -5.90 -16.70
N TYR A 187 -3.57 -6.01 -16.14
CA TYR A 187 -3.76 -6.59 -14.80
C TYR A 187 -3.19 -8.01 -14.68
N ILE A 188 -3.44 -8.87 -15.67
CA ILE A 188 -2.95 -10.25 -15.66
C ILE A 188 -1.42 -10.28 -15.69
N ALA A 189 -0.81 -9.51 -16.59
CA ALA A 189 0.64 -9.46 -16.71
C ALA A 189 1.30 -8.86 -15.44
N GLU A 190 0.72 -7.81 -14.88
CA GLU A 190 1.23 -7.17 -13.66
C GLU A 190 1.16 -8.06 -12.42
N ARG A 191 0.25 -9.05 -12.37
CA ARG A 191 0.23 -10.06 -11.31
C ARG A 191 1.42 -11.03 -11.35
N GLY A 192 2.02 -11.22 -12.53
CA GLY A 192 3.27 -11.98 -12.69
C GLY A 192 4.53 -11.12 -12.48
N ALA A 193 4.40 -9.80 -12.63
CA ALA A 193 5.48 -8.83 -12.43
C ALA A 193 5.65 -8.47 -10.95
N THR A 194 5.89 -9.47 -10.12
CA THR A 194 6.01 -9.32 -8.66
C THR A 194 7.33 -9.86 -8.14
N LEU A 195 7.76 -9.32 -7.01
CA LEU A 195 8.90 -9.83 -6.27
C LEU A 195 8.41 -10.64 -5.08
N ASN A 196 8.75 -11.93 -5.03
CA ASN A 196 8.32 -12.77 -3.92
C ASN A 196 9.10 -12.43 -2.64
N ASN A 197 8.38 -11.99 -1.61
CA ASN A 197 8.86 -11.75 -0.25
C ASN A 197 10.23 -11.05 -0.18
N PRO A 198 10.36 -9.81 -0.68
CA PRO A 198 11.55 -9.02 -0.44
C PRO A 198 11.70 -8.73 1.05
N HIS A 199 12.93 -8.88 1.55
CA HIS A 199 13.24 -8.55 2.93
C HIS A 199 13.80 -7.13 3.03
N ILE A 200 13.40 -6.39 4.06
CA ILE A 200 14.15 -5.20 4.50
C ILE A 200 15.50 -5.69 5.00
N THR A 201 16.56 -5.26 4.34
CA THR A 201 17.90 -5.82 4.53
C THR A 201 18.56 -5.30 5.79
N LYS A 202 19.47 -6.09 6.37
CA LYS A 202 20.30 -5.65 7.51
C LYS A 202 21.05 -4.35 7.17
N ALA A 203 21.64 -4.27 5.98
CA ALA A 203 22.37 -3.09 5.52
C ALA A 203 21.50 -1.83 5.45
N HIS A 204 20.19 -1.97 5.19
CA HIS A 204 19.28 -0.84 5.31
C HIS A 204 19.04 -0.44 6.76
N LEU A 205 18.68 -1.40 7.60
CA LEU A 205 18.29 -1.17 8.99
C LEU A 205 19.45 -0.68 9.88
N ASP A 206 20.67 -1.16 9.66
CA ASP A 206 21.85 -0.80 10.45
C ASP A 206 22.17 0.70 10.40
N ARG A 207 21.78 1.40 9.33
CA ARG A 207 21.98 2.85 9.18
C ARG A 207 21.28 3.67 10.26
N PHE A 208 20.26 3.09 10.89
CA PHE A 208 19.42 3.74 11.87
C PHE A 208 19.69 3.29 13.30
N ALA A 209 20.57 2.29 13.50
CA ALA A 209 20.96 1.85 14.82
C ALA A 209 21.70 2.98 15.56
N GLY A 210 21.29 3.27 16.79
CA GLY A 210 21.82 4.39 17.59
C GLY A 210 21.49 5.79 17.06
N SER A 211 20.61 5.91 16.05
CA SER A 211 20.16 7.21 15.52
C SER A 211 18.90 7.70 16.24
N ALA A 212 18.43 8.90 15.88
CA ALA A 212 17.14 9.44 16.33
C ALA A 212 15.91 8.63 15.85
N ARG A 213 16.11 7.60 15.00
CA ARG A 213 15.06 6.66 14.60
C ARG A 213 14.97 5.43 15.50
N GLU A 214 15.96 5.21 16.37
CA GLU A 214 15.93 4.14 17.34
C GLU A 214 15.03 4.51 18.52
N VAL A 215 14.11 3.61 18.84
CA VAL A 215 13.16 3.75 19.94
C VAL A 215 13.47 2.68 20.97
N ALA A 216 13.61 3.10 22.22
CA ALA A 216 13.95 2.25 23.35
C ALA A 216 13.18 2.68 24.62
N ALA A 217 13.18 1.82 25.63
CA ALA A 217 12.57 2.08 26.93
C ALA A 217 13.22 3.29 27.63
N PRO A 218 12.47 4.03 28.47
CA PRO A 218 11.06 3.85 28.81
C PRO A 218 10.07 4.58 27.87
N ASN A 219 10.55 5.34 26.88
CA ASN A 219 9.76 6.36 26.17
C ASN A 219 9.22 5.91 24.80
N TRP A 220 8.79 4.65 24.69
CA TRP A 220 8.41 4.02 23.42
C TRP A 220 7.41 4.85 22.59
N ALA A 221 6.22 5.13 23.13
CA ALA A 221 5.18 5.87 22.43
C ALA A 221 5.58 7.34 22.15
N MET A 222 6.22 8.00 23.12
CA MET A 222 6.62 9.41 22.97
C MET A 222 7.67 9.59 21.86
N ALA A 223 8.61 8.66 21.74
CA ALA A 223 9.64 8.72 20.70
C ALA A 223 9.05 8.57 19.29
N VAL A 224 8.14 7.62 19.08
CA VAL A 224 7.43 7.45 17.78
C VAL A 224 6.66 8.72 17.41
N ARG A 225 5.94 9.31 18.38
CA ARG A 225 5.21 10.57 18.18
C ARG A 225 6.14 11.74 17.86
N GLY A 226 7.29 11.81 18.52
CA GLY A 226 8.32 12.82 18.25
C GLY A 226 8.90 12.72 16.84
N ILE A 227 9.20 11.49 16.38
CA ILE A 227 9.70 11.23 15.02
C ILE A 227 8.64 11.64 13.98
N ALA A 228 7.38 11.25 14.19
CA ALA A 228 6.28 11.61 13.31
C ALA A 228 6.03 13.13 13.27
N ALA A 229 6.05 13.81 14.41
CA ALA A 229 5.90 15.27 14.47
C ALA A 229 7.06 16.01 13.79
N ALA A 230 8.31 15.54 13.97
CA ALA A 230 9.47 16.07 13.26
C ALA A 230 9.31 15.90 11.74
N PHE A 231 8.86 14.72 11.30
CA PHE A 231 8.58 14.45 9.89
C PHE A 231 7.52 15.39 9.30
N VAL A 232 6.43 15.67 10.02
CA VAL A 232 5.40 16.63 9.59
C VAL A 232 5.99 18.03 9.39
N ARG A 233 6.85 18.48 10.33
CA ARG A 233 7.45 19.81 10.26
C ARG A 233 8.47 19.93 9.12
N GLU A 234 9.25 18.88 8.89
CA GLU A 234 10.27 18.86 7.83
C GLU A 234 9.67 18.66 6.44
N PHE A 235 8.61 17.84 6.32
CA PHE A 235 7.98 17.48 5.04
C PHE A 235 6.46 17.73 5.05
N PRO A 236 5.98 18.97 5.24
CA PRO A 236 4.57 19.27 5.51
C PRO A 236 3.59 18.89 4.38
N GLY A 237 4.09 18.74 3.14
CA GLY A 237 3.32 18.33 1.96
C GLY A 237 3.43 16.86 1.59
N HIS A 238 4.06 16.02 2.43
CA HIS A 238 4.27 14.62 2.10
C HIS A 238 2.94 13.84 2.06
N PRO A 239 2.69 12.99 1.05
CA PRO A 239 1.41 12.26 0.89
C PRO A 239 1.12 11.20 1.97
N ALA A 240 2.07 10.95 2.88
CA ALA A 240 1.86 10.10 4.06
C ALA A 240 1.09 10.82 5.19
N ILE A 241 1.05 12.15 5.15
CA ILE A 241 0.42 13.00 6.16
C ILE A 241 -1.07 13.10 5.82
N ILE A 242 -1.91 12.38 6.55
CA ILE A 242 -3.36 12.46 6.41
C ILE A 242 -3.84 13.52 7.39
N ARG A 243 -4.20 14.69 6.89
CA ARG A 243 -4.78 15.76 7.72
C ARG A 243 -6.25 15.45 7.91
N GLY A 244 -6.75 15.60 9.14
CA GLY A 244 -8.19 15.60 9.38
C GLY A 244 -8.85 16.66 8.49
N THR A 245 -10.00 16.36 7.92
CA THR A 245 -10.82 17.41 7.31
C THR A 245 -11.09 18.45 8.40
N ASP A 246 -10.88 19.73 8.09
CA ASP A 246 -11.50 20.79 8.86
C ASP A 246 -13.01 20.57 8.73
N ASP A 247 -13.60 19.86 9.70
CA ASP A 247 -15.03 19.70 9.81
C ASP A 247 -15.62 21.08 10.12
N GLY A 248 -15.98 21.81 9.06
CA GLY A 248 -17.21 22.59 8.96
C GLY A 248 -17.55 23.52 10.11
N ARG A 249 -16.59 24.08 10.86
CA ARG A 249 -16.87 25.23 11.71
C ARG A 249 -17.05 26.45 10.83
N ALA A 250 -18.33 26.74 10.54
CA ALA A 250 -18.75 28.04 10.06
C ALA A 250 -18.13 29.13 10.95
N PRO A 251 -17.49 30.16 10.38
CA PRO A 251 -17.04 31.29 11.17
C PRO A 251 -18.24 32.14 11.59
N GLY A 252 -18.41 32.27 12.91
CA GLY A 252 -19.08 33.40 13.56
C GLY A 252 -20.61 33.38 13.59
N ASP A 253 -21.15 33.22 14.80
CA ASP A 253 -22.24 34.10 15.26
C ASP A 253 -21.66 35.49 15.54
#